data_AF-A0A973A0W0-F1
#
_entry.id   AF-A0A973A0W0-F1
#
_cell.length_a   1.000
_cell.length_b   1.000
_cell.length_c   1.000
_cell.angle_alpha   90.00
_cell.angle_beta   90.00
_cell.angle_gamma   90.00
#
_symmetry.space_group_name_H-M   'P 1'
#
loop_
_entity.id
_entity.type
_entity.pdbx_description
1 polymer ?
#
loop_
_entity_poly.entity_id
_entity_poly.type
_entity_poly.pdbx_seq_one_letter_code
_entity_poly.pdbx_strand_id
1 'polypeptide(L)'
;MSDLDIFVQIVQEAEDLPQILRTNADQATRVTASVLEKSFLSLLDTQIQQSSRGPQWVDKLKGRKEAMLPYCGQCLLKGRIDIGIDVYWLQVSPDANKVVYWELYEAYQERLS
;
A
#
# COMPACT_ATOMS: atom_id res chain seq x y z
N MET A 1 16.64 14.52 4.51
CA MET A 1 15.89 13.85 3.42
C MET A 1 14.42 13.87 3.81
N SER A 2 13.52 14.28 2.93
CA SER A 2 12.08 14.34 3.25
C SER A 2 11.45 12.95 3.19
N ASP A 3 10.27 12.78 3.78
CA ASP A 3 9.49 11.53 3.67
C ASP A 3 9.22 11.17 2.20
N LEU A 4 8.96 12.18 1.35
CA LEU A 4 8.79 11.98 -0.08
C LEU A 4 10.08 11.42 -0.71
N ASP A 5 11.25 12.00 -0.41
CA ASP A 5 12.53 11.54 -0.96
C ASP A 5 12.83 10.09 -0.55
N ILE A 6 12.61 9.74 0.74
CA ILE A 6 12.77 8.37 1.25
C ILE A 6 11.83 7.41 0.53
N PHE A 7 10.56 7.80 0.39
CA PHE A 7 9.55 6.99 -0.28
C PHE A 7 9.92 6.74 -1.74
N VAL A 8 10.29 7.79 -2.49
CA VAL A 8 10.69 7.70 -3.89
C VAL A 8 11.88 6.77 -4.05
N GLN A 9 12.92 6.94 -3.21
CA GLN A 9 14.11 6.11 -3.26
C GLN A 9 13.78 4.63 -3.06
N ILE A 10 13.04 4.29 -2.00
CA ILE A 10 12.66 2.90 -1.70
C ILE A 10 11.86 2.29 -2.85
N VAL A 11 10.92 3.04 -3.43
CA VAL A 11 10.11 2.54 -4.56
C VAL A 11 10.96 2.32 -5.80
N GLN A 12 11.91 3.21 -6.10
CA GLN A 12 12.80 3.06 -7.27
C GLN A 12 13.73 1.84 -7.15
N GLU A 13 14.21 1.55 -5.94
CA GLU A 13 15.14 0.45 -5.65
C GLU A 13 14.44 -0.92 -5.48
N ALA A 14 13.11 -0.97 -5.32
CA ALA A 14 12.37 -2.19 -5.07
C ALA A 14 12.23 -3.08 -6.32
N GLU A 15 13.21 -3.96 -6.57
CA GLU A 15 13.27 -4.83 -7.76
C GLU A 15 12.02 -5.70 -8.00
N ASP A 16 11.29 -6.04 -6.94
CA ASP A 16 10.06 -6.83 -6.95
C ASP A 16 8.82 -6.01 -7.37
N LEU A 17 8.91 -4.68 -7.46
CA LEU A 17 7.86 -3.85 -8.00
C LEU A 17 7.83 -3.85 -9.54
N PRO A 18 6.62 -3.80 -10.14
CA PRO A 18 6.45 -3.50 -11.55
C PRO A 18 7.28 -2.29 -11.98
N GLN A 19 7.99 -2.41 -13.10
CA GLN A 19 8.88 -1.37 -13.60
C GLN A 19 8.17 -0.01 -13.73
N ILE A 20 6.90 -0.01 -14.13
CA ILE A 20 6.09 1.21 -14.26
C ILE A 20 5.97 1.99 -12.94
N LEU A 21 5.88 1.31 -11.80
CA LEU A 21 5.83 1.97 -10.49
C LEU A 21 7.18 2.57 -10.12
N ARG A 22 8.27 1.83 -10.36
CA ARG A 22 9.62 2.30 -10.08
C ARG A 22 9.98 3.53 -10.90
N THR A 23 9.67 3.52 -12.19
CA THR A 23 9.98 4.62 -13.10
C THR A 23 9.14 5.87 -12.83
N ASN A 24 7.94 5.75 -12.26
CA ASN A 24 7.05 6.89 -11.95
C ASN A 24 7.00 7.20 -10.45
N ALA A 25 7.95 6.70 -9.65
CA ALA A 25 7.97 6.91 -8.20
C ALA A 25 8.01 8.39 -7.81
N ASP A 26 8.68 9.21 -8.61
CA ASP A 26 8.80 10.67 -8.44
C ASP A 26 7.47 11.42 -8.56
N GLN A 27 6.45 10.78 -9.14
CA GLN A 27 5.08 11.30 -9.19
C GLN A 27 4.27 10.98 -7.92
N ALA A 28 4.90 10.42 -6.89
CA ALA A 28 4.24 10.11 -5.64
C ALA A 28 3.63 11.36 -4.99
N THR A 29 2.36 11.24 -4.61
CA THR A 29 1.62 12.27 -3.89
C THR A 29 1.06 11.72 -2.59
N ARG A 30 0.62 12.62 -1.71
CA ARG A 30 0.02 12.29 -0.41
C ARG A 30 0.90 11.36 0.42
N VAL A 31 2.21 11.54 0.34
CA VAL A 31 3.18 10.77 1.14
C VAL A 31 3.06 11.23 2.59
N THR A 32 2.66 10.32 3.47
CA THR A 32 2.47 10.58 4.89
C THR A 32 3.02 9.45 5.74
N ALA A 33 3.75 9.78 6.80
CA ALA A 33 4.14 8.84 7.84
C ALA A 33 2.95 8.48 8.74
N SER A 34 2.83 7.19 9.07
CA SER A 34 1.88 6.71 10.07
C SER A 34 2.38 5.43 10.70
N VAL A 35 2.09 5.24 12.00
CA VAL A 35 2.39 3.97 12.67
C VAL A 35 1.34 2.94 12.29
N LEU A 36 1.77 1.75 11.89
CA LEU A 36 0.86 0.64 11.63
C LEU A 36 0.33 0.08 12.95
N GLU A 37 -0.87 0.48 13.34
CA GLU A 37 -1.48 0.03 14.58
C GLU A 37 -2.11 -1.36 14.48
N LYS A 38 -2.16 -2.06 15.62
CA LYS A 38 -2.89 -3.32 15.77
C LYS A 38 -4.37 -3.17 15.40
N SER A 39 -4.97 -2.01 15.69
CA SER A 39 -6.37 -1.67 15.39
C SER A 39 -6.69 -1.81 13.89
N PHE A 40 -5.76 -1.41 13.02
CA PHE A 40 -5.91 -1.56 11.57
C PHE A 40 -5.92 -3.03 11.15
N LEU A 41 -5.04 -3.86 11.71
CA LEU A 41 -5.01 -5.30 11.41
C LEU A 41 -6.29 -6.00 11.92
N SER A 42 -6.80 -5.60 13.08
CA SER A 42 -8.10 -6.06 13.62
C SER A 42 -9.29 -5.65 12.75
N LEU A 43 -9.22 -4.47 12.11
CA LEU A 43 -10.22 -4.06 11.13
C LEU A 43 -10.21 -4.97 9.90
N LEU A 44 -9.02 -5.35 9.39
CA LEU A 44 -8.92 -6.31 8.28
C LEU A 44 -9.52 -7.66 8.66
N ASP A 45 -9.27 -8.16 9.88
CA ASP A 45 -9.89 -9.40 10.37
C ASP A 45 -11.41 -9.33 10.38
N THR A 46 -11.95 -8.20 10.85
CA THR A 46 -13.40 -7.98 10.88
C THR A 46 -13.99 -8.02 9.46
N GLN A 47 -13.34 -7.36 8.50
CA GLN A 47 -13.79 -7.34 7.10
C GLN A 47 -13.68 -8.72 6.43
N ILE A 48 -12.62 -9.47 6.74
CA ILE A 48 -12.44 -10.86 6.27
C ILE A 48 -13.57 -11.74 6.79
N GLN A 49 -13.89 -11.66 8.09
CA GLN A 49 -14.97 -12.44 8.70
C GLN A 49 -16.34 -12.08 8.12
N GLN A 50 -16.59 -10.81 7.84
CA GLN A 50 -17.86 -10.35 7.25
C GLN A 50 -18.04 -10.80 5.79
N SER A 51 -16.95 -11.04 5.05
CA SER A 51 -16.98 -11.51 3.65
C SER A 51 -17.91 -10.71 2.72
N SER A 52 -18.13 -9.42 3.02
CA SER A 52 -19.20 -8.60 2.44
C SER A 52 -19.07 -8.32 0.95
N ARG A 53 -17.88 -8.52 0.38
CA ARG A 53 -17.57 -8.29 -1.05
C ARG A 53 -17.12 -9.56 -1.77
N GLY A 54 -17.44 -10.74 -1.21
CA GLY A 54 -17.17 -12.04 -1.81
C GLY A 54 -15.73 -12.55 -1.64
N PRO A 55 -15.44 -13.76 -2.13
CA PRO A 55 -14.19 -14.48 -1.84
C PRO A 55 -12.92 -13.79 -2.34
N GLN A 56 -12.96 -13.21 -3.55
CA GLN A 56 -11.78 -12.53 -4.12
C GLN A 56 -11.35 -11.32 -3.27
N TRP A 57 -12.31 -10.57 -2.72
CA TRP A 57 -12.02 -9.48 -1.81
C TRP A 57 -11.42 -9.97 -0.50
N VAL A 58 -11.96 -11.08 0.04
CA VAL A 58 -11.43 -11.71 1.26
C VAL A 58 -9.97 -12.15 1.07
N ASP A 59 -9.64 -12.77 -0.07
CA ASP A 59 -8.28 -13.20 -0.35
C ASP A 59 -7.33 -12.00 -0.50
N LYS A 60 -7.79 -10.90 -1.13
CA LYS A 60 -7.04 -9.63 -1.18
C LYS A 60 -6.75 -9.09 0.23
N LEU A 61 -7.75 -9.10 1.12
CA LEU A 61 -7.58 -8.63 2.49
C LEU A 61 -6.64 -9.53 3.31
N LYS A 62 -6.69 -10.85 3.12
CA LYS A 62 -5.75 -11.80 3.75
C LYS A 62 -4.32 -11.53 3.31
N GLY A 63 -4.07 -11.43 2.01
CA GLY A 63 -2.73 -11.12 1.48
C GLY A 63 -2.21 -9.77 1.99
N ARG A 64 -3.08 -8.76 2.05
CA ARG A 64 -2.76 -7.46 2.66
C ARG A 64 -2.35 -7.59 4.13
N LYS A 65 -3.16 -8.30 4.93
CA LYS A 65 -2.87 -8.52 6.34
C LYS A 65 -1.54 -9.25 6.53
N GLU A 66 -1.30 -10.32 5.79
CA GLU A 66 -0.07 -11.13 5.86
C GLU A 66 1.17 -10.30 5.55
N ALA A 67 1.14 -9.48 4.50
CA ALA A 67 2.25 -8.61 4.13
C ALA A 67 2.55 -7.54 5.20
N MET A 68 1.50 -7.00 5.84
CA MET A 68 1.63 -5.88 6.78
C MET A 68 1.89 -6.33 8.23
N LEU A 69 1.51 -7.55 8.61
CA LEU A 69 1.64 -8.07 9.98
C LEU A 69 3.05 -7.93 10.59
N PRO A 70 4.16 -8.22 9.87
CA PRO A 70 5.52 -8.08 10.41
C PRO A 70 5.90 -6.64 10.80
N TYR A 71 5.20 -5.66 10.24
CA TYR A 71 5.48 -4.24 10.42
C TYR A 71 4.58 -3.58 11.46
N CYS A 72 3.78 -4.37 12.19
CA CYS A 72 2.91 -3.86 13.25
C CYS A 72 3.72 -3.12 14.32
N GLY A 73 3.31 -1.88 14.62
CA GLY A 73 3.99 -0.98 15.56
C GLY A 73 5.14 -0.18 14.95
N GLN A 74 5.46 -0.38 13.66
CA GLN A 74 6.50 0.38 12.97
C GLN A 74 5.90 1.60 12.27
N CYS A 75 6.74 2.63 12.07
CA CYS A 75 6.38 3.77 11.23
C CYS A 75 6.53 3.39 9.76
N LEU A 76 5.45 3.49 9.00
CA LEU A 76 5.44 3.28 7.56
C LEU A 76 5.13 4.59 6.85
N LEU A 77 5.70 4.76 5.66
CA LEU A 77 5.30 5.83 4.75
C LEU A 77 4.24 5.25 3.80
N LYS A 78 3.10 5.93 3.73
CA LYS A 78 2.04 5.62 2.76
C LYS A 78 2.07 6.68 1.67
N GLY A 79 2.00 6.27 0.42
CA GLY A 79 1.97 7.17 -0.74
C GLY A 79 1.06 6.67 -1.84
N ARG A 80 0.79 7.55 -2.80
CA ARG A 80 -0.06 7.28 -3.96
C ARG A 80 0.67 7.68 -5.24
N ILE A 81 0.66 6.83 -6.26
CA ILE A 81 1.19 7.12 -7.60
C ILE A 81 0.04 6.98 -8.59
N ASP A 82 -0.24 8.04 -9.35
CA ASP A 82 -1.27 8.06 -10.38
C ASP A 82 -0.62 7.94 -11.75
N ILE A 83 -1.00 6.92 -12.53
CA ILE A 83 -0.45 6.66 -13.86
C ILE A 83 -1.60 6.52 -14.84
N GLY A 84 -1.92 7.61 -15.54
CA GLY A 84 -3.11 7.66 -16.41
C GLY A 84 -4.40 7.52 -15.59
N ILE A 85 -5.12 6.41 -15.78
CA ILE A 85 -6.35 6.10 -15.03
C ILE A 85 -6.10 5.17 -13.83
N ASP A 86 -4.88 4.68 -13.68
CA ASP A 86 -4.52 3.71 -12.66
C ASP A 86 -4.03 4.43 -11.41
N VAL A 87 -4.60 4.07 -10.27
CA VAL A 87 -4.23 4.61 -8.97
C VAL A 87 -3.55 3.53 -8.15
N TYR A 88 -2.28 3.74 -7.84
CA TYR A 88 -1.50 2.84 -7.02
C TYR A 88 -1.35 3.40 -5.61
N TRP A 89 -1.72 2.61 -4.61
CA TRP A 89 -1.41 2.91 -3.21
C TRP A 89 -0.28 2.02 -2.75
N LEU A 90 0.74 2.61 -2.14
CA LEU A 90 1.89 1.89 -1.63
C LEU A 90 2.12 2.22 -0.17
N GLN A 91 2.67 1.24 0.55
CA GLN A 91 3.23 1.42 1.87
C GLN A 91 4.67 0.91 1.86
N VAL A 92 5.57 1.71 2.40
CA VAL A 92 7.00 1.38 2.50
C VAL A 92 7.46 1.50 3.95
N SER A 93 8.43 0.67 4.32
CA SER A 93 9.13 0.73 5.60
C SER A 93 10.48 1.41 5.36
N PRO A 94 10.69 2.64 5.89
CA PRO A 94 12.00 3.28 5.87
C PRO A 94 13.06 2.44 6.56
N ASP A 95 12.73 1.84 7.70
CA ASP A 95 13.67 1.07 8.52
C ASP A 95 14.16 -0.21 7.80
N ALA A 96 13.26 -0.86 7.05
CA ALA A 96 13.59 -2.07 6.30
C ALA A 96 14.06 -1.78 4.85
N ASN A 97 14.08 -0.51 4.42
CA ASN A 97 14.32 -0.08 3.04
C ASN A 97 13.50 -0.89 2.01
N LYS A 98 12.20 -1.07 2.27
CA LYS A 98 11.37 -2.00 1.48
C LYS A 98 9.94 -1.53 1.28
N VAL A 99 9.38 -1.86 0.11
CA VAL A 99 7.94 -1.79 -0.14
C VAL A 99 7.24 -2.93 0.59
N VAL A 100 6.42 -2.58 1.58
CA VAL A 100 5.69 -3.52 2.44
C VAL A 100 4.48 -4.08 1.72
N TYR A 101 3.73 -3.20 1.06
CA TYR A 101 2.50 -3.55 0.37
C TYR A 101 2.18 -2.52 -0.71
N TRP A 102 1.56 -2.97 -1.80
CA TRP A 102 0.99 -2.07 -2.79
C TRP A 102 -0.30 -2.67 -3.38
N GLU A 103 -1.14 -1.80 -3.91
CA GLU A 103 -2.35 -2.20 -4.63
C GLU A 103 -2.69 -1.22 -5.75
N LEU A 104 -3.25 -1.78 -6.82
CA LEU A 104 -3.84 -1.03 -7.93
C LEU A 104 -5.35 -0.87 -7.71
N TYR A 105 -5.84 0.33 -7.96
CA TYR A 105 -7.24 0.64 -8.19
C TYR A 105 -7.38 1.25 -9.59
N GLU A 106 -8.00 0.51 -10.50
CA GLU A 106 -8.36 1.02 -11.81
C GLU A 106 -9.53 2.03 -11.66
N ALA A 107 -9.58 3.08 -12.47
CA ALA A 107 -10.61 4.14 -12.42
C ALA A 107 -12.08 3.68 -12.61
N TYR A 108 -12.36 2.37 -12.65
CA TYR A 108 -13.69 1.83 -12.95
C TYR A 108 -14.49 1.32 -11.74
N GLN A 109 -14.05 1.54 -10.49
CA GLN A 109 -14.77 1.08 -9.28
C GLN A 109 -15.34 2.17 -8.35
N GLU A 110 -15.39 3.44 -8.75
CA GLU A 110 -16.11 4.50 -7.99
C GLU A 110 -17.49 4.87 -8.55
N ARG A 111 -18.03 4.10 -9.50
CA ARG A 111 -19.46 4.16 -9.87
C ARG A 111 -20.11 2.82 -9.56
N LEU A 112 -20.59 2.68 -8.32
CA LEU A 112 -21.76 1.92 -7.86
C LEU A 112 -21.53 1.40 -6.43
N SER A 113 -21.83 2.25 -5.46
CA SER A 113 -22.51 1.86 -4.22
C SER A 113 -23.39 3.02 -3.78
#